data_AF-A0A8W8JZW2-F1
#
_entry.id   AF-A0A8W8JZW2-F1
#
_cell.length_a   1.000
_cell.length_b   1.000
_cell.length_c   1.000
_cell.angle_alpha   90.00
_cell.angle_beta   90.00
_cell.angle_gamma   90.00
#
_symmetry.space_group_name_H-M   'P 1'
#
loop_
_entity.id
_entity.type
_entity.pdbx_description
1 polymer ?
#
loop_
_entity_poly.entity_id
_entity_poly.type
_entity_poly.pdbx_seq_one_letter_code
_entity_poly.pdbx_strand_id
1 'polypeptide(L)'
;MLRRNKPKYKASDLVGKAIIHTWTLENGENKEYEGEIRGFEDGVFKVVYWDDKEKKEGNEFELTEREINIDIQEGNLFIKDTTNLDHCYSTF
;
A
#
# COMPACT_ATOMS: atom_id res chain seq x y z
N MET A 1 7.26 26.71 8.56
CA MET A 1 5.86 26.32 8.31
C MET A 1 5.79 24.81 8.28
N LEU A 2 5.45 24.16 9.40
CA LEU A 2 5.32 22.71 9.50
C LEU A 2 4.08 22.30 8.69
N ARG A 3 4.29 21.74 7.50
CA ARG A 3 3.23 21.18 6.68
C ARG A 3 2.58 20.06 7.50
N ARG A 4 1.39 20.32 8.05
CA ARG A 4 0.52 19.29 8.62
C ARG A 4 0.38 18.20 7.55
N ASN A 5 1.03 17.06 7.79
CA ASN A 5 0.98 15.90 6.93
C ASN A 5 -0.44 15.36 7.03
N LYS A 6 -1.35 15.86 6.17
CA LYS A 6 -2.64 15.21 5.99
C LYS A 6 -2.34 13.78 5.52
N PRO A 7 -3.03 12.75 6.04
CA PRO A 7 -2.94 11.42 5.45
C PRO A 7 -3.24 11.57 3.96
N LYS A 8 -2.25 11.21 3.13
CA LYS A 8 -2.22 11.59 1.72
C LYS A 8 -3.26 10.79 0.91
N TYR A 9 -3.82 9.74 1.50
CA TYR A 9 -4.75 8.81 0.89
C TYR A 9 -5.94 8.57 1.83
N LYS A 10 -7.17 8.56 1.29
CA LYS A 10 -8.32 8.04 2.03
C LYS A 10 -8.33 6.52 1.90
N ALA A 11 -8.94 5.83 2.86
CA ALA A 11 -9.04 4.37 2.79
C ALA A 11 -9.67 3.87 1.48
N SER A 12 -10.71 4.55 1.00
CA SER A 12 -11.34 4.23 -0.28
C SER A 12 -10.44 4.39 -1.51
N ASP A 13 -9.41 5.25 -1.45
CA ASP A 13 -8.45 5.44 -2.55
C ASP A 13 -7.39 4.33 -2.60
N LEU A 14 -7.20 3.63 -1.47
CA LEU A 14 -6.21 2.58 -1.30
C LEU A 14 -6.77 1.19 -1.63
N VAL A 15 -8.06 0.97 -1.38
CA VAL A 15 -8.72 -0.30 -1.71
C VAL A 15 -8.65 -0.57 -3.22
N GLY A 16 -8.24 -1.78 -3.58
CA GLY A 16 -8.00 -2.23 -4.95
C GLY A 16 -6.62 -1.86 -5.52
N LYS A 17 -5.78 -1.16 -4.74
CA LYS A 17 -4.42 -0.82 -5.19
C LYS A 17 -3.43 -1.93 -4.87
N ALA A 18 -2.56 -2.21 -5.84
CA ALA A 18 -1.36 -2.98 -5.60
C ALA A 18 -0.39 -2.16 -4.75
N ILE A 19 0.32 -2.82 -3.84
CA ILE A 19 1.31 -2.21 -2.96
C ILE A 19 2.60 -3.02 -2.98
N ILE A 20 3.69 -2.38 -2.59
CA ILE A 20 4.96 -3.01 -2.24
C ILE A 20 5.22 -2.63 -0.79
N HIS A 21 5.37 -3.62 0.07
CA HIS A 21 5.62 -3.42 1.49
C HIS A 21 6.96 -4.04 1.87
N THR A 22 7.86 -3.22 2.41
CA THR A 22 9.16 -3.61 2.91
C THR A 22 9.06 -4.01 4.37
N TRP A 23 9.44 -5.25 4.68
CA TRP A 23 9.52 -5.77 6.04
C TRP A 23 10.97 -6.05 6.40
N THR A 24 11.39 -5.61 7.58
CA THR A 24 12.68 -5.97 8.14
C THR A 24 12.57 -7.33 8.83
N LEU A 25 13.29 -8.32 8.31
CA LEU A 25 13.37 -9.67 8.85
C LEU A 25 14.21 -9.69 10.15
N GLU A 26 14.10 -10.74 10.94
CA GLU A 26 14.85 -10.91 12.20
C GLU A 26 16.38 -10.88 11.98
N ASN A 27 16.83 -11.22 10.76
CA ASN A 27 18.24 -11.16 10.37
C ASN A 27 18.73 -9.73 10.04
N GLY A 28 17.87 -8.72 10.12
CA GLY A 28 18.16 -7.33 9.76
C GLY A 28 18.10 -7.05 8.25
N GLU A 29 17.72 -8.03 7.44
CA GLU A 29 17.51 -7.86 6.00
C GLU A 29 16.12 -7.29 5.72
N ASN A 30 16.04 -6.31 4.82
CA ASN A 30 14.77 -5.79 4.32
C ASN A 30 14.31 -6.64 3.14
N LYS A 31 13.11 -7.21 3.24
CA LYS A 31 12.46 -7.94 2.15
C LYS A 31 11.21 -7.20 1.71
N GLU A 32 11.11 -6.98 0.40
CA GLU A 32 9.94 -6.37 -0.23
C GLU A 32 8.92 -7.46 -0.58
N TYR A 33 7.67 -7.21 -0.22
CA TYR A 33 6.53 -8.06 -0.50
C TYR A 33 5.56 -7.31 -1.39
N GLU A 34 5.20 -7.92 -2.52
CA GLU A 34 4.12 -7.39 -3.34
C GLU A 34 2.78 -7.79 -2.72
N GLY A 35 1.85 -6.85 -2.66
CA GLY A 35 0.53 -7.10 -2.12
C GLY A 35 -0.56 -6.30 -2.81
N GLU A 36 -1.79 -6.47 -2.35
CA GLU A 36 -2.94 -5.68 -2.77
C GLU A 36 -3.87 -5.46 -1.58
N ILE A 37 -4.35 -4.23 -1.46
CA ILE A 37 -5.35 -3.86 -0.46
C ILE A 37 -6.71 -4.31 -1.00
N ARG A 38 -7.28 -5.38 -0.45
CA ARG A 38 -8.56 -5.95 -0.90
C ARG A 38 -9.76 -5.18 -0.39
N GLY A 39 -9.65 -4.59 0.80
CA GLY A 39 -10.79 -3.95 1.44
C GLY A 39 -10.39 -3.12 2.64
N PHE A 40 -11.37 -2.37 3.14
CA PHE A 40 -11.26 -1.59 4.35
C PHE A 40 -12.58 -1.68 5.13
N GLU A 41 -12.52 -2.13 6.37
CA GLU A 41 -13.67 -2.36 7.24
C GLU A 41 -13.28 -2.01 8.68
N ASP A 42 -14.17 -1.34 9.43
CA ASP A 42 -13.96 -0.98 10.84
C ASP A 42 -12.61 -0.31 11.20
N GLY A 43 -12.00 0.46 10.28
CA GLY A 43 -10.70 1.12 10.54
C GLY A 43 -9.47 0.27 10.19
N VAL A 44 -9.69 -0.88 9.54
CA VAL A 44 -8.66 -1.88 9.23
C VAL A 44 -8.66 -2.19 7.74
N PHE A 45 -7.49 -2.16 7.12
CA PHE A 45 -7.23 -2.59 5.75
C PHE A 45 -6.97 -4.09 5.70
N LYS A 46 -7.69 -4.79 4.83
CA LYS A 46 -7.41 -6.19 4.48
C LYS A 46 -6.42 -6.19 3.32
N VAL A 47 -5.21 -6.64 3.58
CA VAL A 47 -4.09 -6.61 2.64
C VAL A 47 -3.59 -8.02 2.38
N VAL A 48 -3.52 -8.40 1.12
CA VAL A 48 -3.02 -9.72 0.73
C VAL A 48 -1.62 -9.57 0.19
N TYR A 49 -0.63 -10.28 0.76
CA TYR A 49 0.75 -10.31 0.26
C TYR A 49 1.07 -11.62 -0.43
N TRP A 50 1.92 -11.54 -1.44
CA TRP A 50 2.43 -12.68 -2.19
C TRP A 50 3.95 -12.76 -1.99
N ASP A 51 4.44 -13.91 -1.52
CA ASP A 51 5.88 -14.15 -1.32
C ASP A 51 6.62 -14.44 -2.64
N ASP A 52 5.88 -14.85 -3.68
CA ASP A 52 6.43 -15.23 -4.98
C ASP A 52 5.66 -14.57 -6.15
N LYS A 53 6.34 -14.39 -7.29
CA LYS A 53 5.77 -13.89 -8.55
C LYS A 53 4.57 -14.72 -9.03
N GLU A 54 4.49 -15.98 -8.61
CA GLU A 54 3.39 -16.88 -8.96
C GLU A 54 2.07 -16.59 -8.22
N LYS A 55 2.04 -15.69 -7.22
CA LYS A 55 0.82 -15.31 -6.45
C LYS A 55 0.01 -16.51 -5.92
N LYS A 56 0.68 -17.64 -5.64
CA LYS A 56 0.02 -18.93 -5.47
C LYS A 56 -0.82 -19.06 -4.20
N GLU A 57 -0.39 -18.44 -3.10
CA GLU A 57 -1.15 -18.38 -1.85
C GLU A 57 -0.87 -17.02 -1.21
N GLY A 58 -1.83 -16.10 -1.32
CA GLY A 58 -1.71 -14.78 -0.72
C GLY A 58 -2.00 -14.88 0.78
N ASN A 59 -1.07 -14.45 1.62
CA ASN A 59 -1.34 -14.31 3.05
C ASN A 59 -2.12 -13.01 3.27
N GLU A 60 -3.33 -13.10 3.84
CA GLU A 60 -4.11 -11.93 4.22
C GLU A 60 -3.67 -11.43 5.59
N PHE A 61 -3.46 -10.12 5.68
CA PHE A 61 -3.09 -9.40 6.88
C PHE A 61 -3.99 -8.20 7.06
N GLU A 62 -4.22 -7.89 8.33
CA GLU A 62 -5.03 -6.77 8.76
C GLU A 62 -4.11 -5.66 9.25
N LEU A 63 -4.12 -4.52 8.56
CA LEU A 63 -3.33 -3.34 8.92
C LEU A 63 -4.26 -2.18 9.25
N THR A 64 -4.08 -1.56 10.40
CA THR A 64 -4.87 -0.37 10.75
C THR A 64 -4.52 0.81 9.86
N GLU A 65 -5.42 1.81 9.77
CA GLU A 65 -5.12 3.05 9.06
C GLU A 65 -3.84 3.71 9.57
N ARG A 66 -3.58 3.60 10.86
CA ARG A 66 -2.40 4.19 11.47
C ARG A 66 -1.13 3.52 10.97
N GLU A 67 -1.10 2.20 10.90
CA GLU A 67 0.06 1.44 10.42
C GLU A 67 0.35 1.76 8.96
N ILE A 68 -0.65 1.65 8.08
CA ILE A 68 -0.47 2.00 6.65
C ILE A 68 0.04 3.43 6.48
N ASN A 69 -0.48 4.39 7.24
CA ASN A 69 0.00 5.78 7.14
C ASN A 69 1.43 5.95 7.64
N ILE A 70 1.82 5.23 8.70
CA ILE A 70 3.20 5.26 9.20
C ILE A 70 4.12 4.63 8.16
N ASP A 71 3.80 3.46 7.63
CA ASP A 71 4.65 2.78 6.64
C ASP A 71 4.79 3.59 5.35
N ILE A 72 3.74 4.28 4.90
CA ILE A 72 3.83 5.22 3.76
C ILE A 72 4.75 6.41 4.10
N GLN A 73 4.69 6.91 5.33
CA GLN A 73 5.51 8.06 5.76
C GLN A 73 6.98 7.68 5.95
N GLU A 74 7.25 6.48 6.47
CA GLU A 74 8.59 5.95 6.65
C GLU A 74 9.20 5.43 5.33
N GLY A 75 8.37 5.24 4.31
CA GLY A 75 8.80 4.71 3.01
C GLY A 75 8.96 3.20 3.02
N ASN A 76 8.27 2.51 3.92
CA ASN A 76 8.18 1.05 3.95
C ASN A 76 7.05 0.54 3.04
N LEU A 77 5.99 1.33 2.84
CA LEU A 77 4.87 0.97 1.97
C LEU A 77 4.76 1.91 0.77
N PHE A 78 4.85 1.34 -0.41
CA PHE A 78 4.67 2.01 -1.68
C PHE A 78 3.39 1.53 -2.34
N ILE A 79 2.51 2.46 -2.68
CA ILE A 79 1.36 2.15 -3.51
C ILE A 79 1.87 2.08 -4.95
N LYS A 80 1.75 0.91 -5.58
CA LYS A 80 1.97 0.73 -7.00
C LYS A 80 0.82 1.46 -7.68
N ASP A 81 1.04 2.76 -7.92
CA ASP A 81 0.09 3.56 -8.67
C ASP A 81 0.00 2.94 -10.05
N THR A 82 -1.07 2.20 -10.31
CA THR A 82 -1.59 2.04 -11.67
C THR A 82 -2.08 3.41 -12.09
N THR A 83 -1.14 4.32 -12.36
CA THR A 83 -1.42 5.40 -13.27
C THR A 83 -1.87 4.71 -14.55
N ASN A 84 -3.18 4.59 -14.72
CA ASN A 84 -3.76 5.15 -15.92
C ASN A 84 -2.99 6.46 -16.11
N LEU A 85 -2.09 6.45 -17.09
CA LEU A 85 -1.84 7.66 -17.88
C LEU A 85 -3.22 8.07 -18.39
N ASP A 86 -4.02 8.69 -17.52
CA ASP A 86 -5.05 9.62 -17.92
C ASP A 86 -4.24 10.81 -18.42
N HIS A 87 -3.66 10.62 -19.60
CA HIS A 87 -3.45 11.67 -20.56
C HIS A 87 -4.82 12.30 -20.74
N CYS A 88 -5.17 13.23 -19.84
CA CYS A 88 -5.97 14.38 -20.18
C CYS A 88 -5.20 15.12 -21.28
N TYR A 89 -5.21 14.60 -22.51
CA TYR A 89 -5.18 15.46 -23.67
C TYR A 89 -6.48 16.22 -23.62
N SER A 90 -6.44 17.34 -22.92
CA SER A 90 -7.39 18.42 -23.07
C SER A 90 -7.35 18.78 -24.56
N THR A 91 -8.37 18.33 -25.30
CA THR A 91 -8.59 18.71 -26.68
C THR A 91 -8.83 20.22 -26.70
N PHE A 92 -7.84 20.95 -27.17
CA PHE A 92 -8.00 22.33 -27.64
C PHE A 92 -7.97 22.32 -29.17
#